data_AF-A0A7C4I764-F1
#
_entry.id   AF-A0A7C4I764-F1
#
_cell.length_a   1.000
_cell.length_b   1.000
_cell.length_c   1.000
_cell.angle_alpha   90.00
_cell.angle_beta   90.00
_cell.angle_gamma   90.00
#
_symmetry.space_group_name_H-M   'P 1'
#
loop_
_entity.id
_entity.type
_entity.pdbx_description
1 polymer ?
#
loop_
_entity_poly.entity_id
_entity_poly.type
_entity_poly.pdbx_seq_one_letter_code
_entity_poly.pdbx_strand_id
1 'polypeptide(L)'
;MVISHIGMVVDAILLPLTSLPPILTLIIITSILSLVVLIYQRMIFSKESVKELRRRIDEIRENIVKIQGDNPEELNRLISEMLKMNSRLLKENLKVVLLSFFLGIVFFSWVSLHYSGYYVKLPLPFFDKISLIYFYIILCFVFGIVIGKLLEVR
;
A
#
# COMPACT_ATOMS: atom_id res chain seq x y z
N MET A 1 -8.17 -4.80 25.51
CA MET A 1 -8.00 -6.27 25.60
C MET A 1 -7.61 -6.92 24.27
N VAL A 2 -8.22 -6.57 23.13
CA VAL A 2 -7.84 -7.16 21.81
C VAL A 2 -6.42 -6.75 21.35
N ILE A 3 -6.05 -5.49 21.57
CA ILE A 3 -4.73 -4.95 21.19
C ILE A 3 -3.59 -5.68 21.91
N SER A 4 -3.79 -6.10 23.17
CA SER A 4 -2.76 -6.81 23.93
C SER A 4 -2.54 -8.26 23.47
N HIS A 5 -3.59 -8.93 22.96
CA HIS A 5 -3.46 -10.29 22.43
C HIS A 5 -2.80 -10.31 21.05
N ILE A 6 -3.11 -9.31 20.21
CA ILE A 6 -2.40 -9.10 18.93
C ILE A 6 -0.93 -8.77 19.19
N GLY A 7 -0.64 -7.93 20.20
CA GLY A 7 0.71 -7.62 20.64
C GLY A 7 1.50 -8.88 21.02
N MET A 8 0.92 -9.78 21.84
CA MET A 8 1.59 -11.01 22.28
C MET A 8 1.93 -11.98 21.14
N VAL A 9 1.04 -12.14 20.15
CA VAL A 9 1.31 -13.01 18.98
C VAL A 9 2.42 -12.42 18.12
N VAL A 10 2.38 -11.11 17.91
CA VAL A 10 3.41 -10.41 17.14
C VAL A 10 4.74 -10.42 17.90
N ASP A 11 4.74 -10.27 19.23
CA ASP A 11 5.92 -10.38 20.09
C ASP A 11 6.55 -11.77 20.02
N ALA A 12 5.76 -12.84 20.05
CA ALA A 12 6.26 -14.21 19.92
C ALA A 12 7.03 -14.43 18.59
N ILE A 13 6.56 -13.80 17.51
CA ILE A 13 7.16 -13.91 16.18
C ILE A 13 8.38 -12.96 16.04
N LEU A 14 8.33 -11.78 16.65
CA LEU A 14 9.34 -10.73 16.51
C LEU A 14 10.38 -10.69 17.65
N LEU A 15 10.23 -11.51 18.69
CA LEU A 15 11.18 -11.69 19.79
C LEU A 15 12.64 -11.96 19.35
N PRO A 16 12.94 -12.81 18.35
CA PRO A 16 14.33 -12.94 17.88
C PRO A 16 14.84 -11.65 17.23
N LEU A 17 13.93 -10.84 16.67
CA LEU A 17 14.22 -9.59 15.94
C LEU A 17 14.42 -8.38 16.86
N THR A 18 13.93 -8.40 18.11
CA THR A 18 14.13 -7.31 19.08
C THR A 18 15.54 -7.28 19.67
N SER A 19 16.34 -8.34 19.47
CA SER A 19 17.77 -8.39 19.83
C SER A 19 18.66 -7.57 18.89
N LEU A 20 18.14 -7.20 17.70
CA LEU A 20 18.87 -6.41 16.70
C LEU A 20 18.76 -4.90 16.98
N PRO A 21 19.67 -4.09 16.41
CA PRO A 21 19.54 -2.64 16.42
C PRO A 21 18.14 -2.20 15.92
N PRO A 22 17.45 -1.28 16.61
CA PRO A 22 16.07 -0.89 16.28
C PRO A 22 15.84 -0.52 14.81
N ILE A 23 16.84 0.10 14.18
CA ILE A 23 16.79 0.51 12.76
C ILE A 23 16.76 -0.73 11.84
N LEU A 24 17.58 -1.75 12.11
CA LEU A 24 17.61 -2.98 11.31
C LEU A 24 16.32 -3.77 11.47
N THR A 25 15.80 -3.86 12.70
CA THR A 25 14.50 -4.50 12.98
C THR A 25 13.39 -3.84 12.17
N LEU A 26 13.34 -2.49 12.15
CA LEU A 26 12.37 -1.76 11.34
C LEU A 26 12.53 -2.03 9.84
N ILE A 27 13.75 -2.03 9.30
CA ILE A 27 14.00 -2.29 7.88
C ILE A 27 13.55 -3.71 7.48
N ILE A 28 13.84 -4.72 8.30
CA ILE A 28 13.44 -6.10 8.02
C ILE A 28 11.92 -6.22 8.04
N ILE A 29 11.27 -5.66 9.06
CA ILE A 29 9.82 -5.67 9.20
C ILE A 29 9.14 -4.96 8.02
N THR A 30 9.58 -3.75 7.68
CA THR A 30 9.01 -3.00 6.56
C THR A 30 9.22 -3.71 5.23
N SER A 31 10.36 -4.37 5.05
CA SER A 31 10.63 -5.17 3.84
C SER A 31 9.70 -6.38 3.73
N ILE A 32 9.52 -7.15 4.81
CA ILE A 32 8.61 -8.30 4.83
C ILE A 32 7.17 -7.85 4.58
N LEU A 33 6.73 -6.79 5.26
CA LEU A 33 5.39 -6.23 5.06
C LEU A 33 5.13 -5.80 3.63
N SER A 34 6.09 -5.06 3.07
CA SER A 34 6.01 -4.62 1.68
C SER A 34 5.89 -5.83 0.76
N LEU A 35 6.70 -6.86 0.98
CA LEU A 35 6.66 -8.09 0.19
C LEU A 35 5.30 -8.82 0.29
N VAL A 36 4.70 -8.90 1.48
CA VAL A 36 3.36 -9.47 1.66
C VAL A 36 2.30 -8.69 0.89
N VAL A 37 2.29 -7.36 1.02
CA VAL A 37 1.37 -6.49 0.29
C VAL A 37 1.53 -6.66 -1.21
N LEU A 38 2.77 -6.73 -1.70
CA LEU A 38 3.07 -6.91 -3.11
C LEU A 38 2.63 -8.25 -3.68
N ILE A 39 2.86 -9.35 -2.94
CA ILE A 39 2.39 -10.67 -3.36
C ILE A 39 0.87 -10.65 -3.47
N TYR A 40 0.18 -10.10 -2.47
CA TYR A 40 -1.28 -9.98 -2.50
C TYR A 40 -1.77 -9.09 -3.65
N GLN A 41 -1.10 -7.97 -3.89
CA GLN A 41 -1.37 -7.08 -5.02
C GLN A 41 -1.22 -7.85 -6.34
N ARG A 42 -0.07 -8.52 -6.55
CA ARG A 42 0.19 -9.33 -7.74
C ARG A 42 -0.89 -10.39 -7.94
N MET A 43 -1.30 -11.08 -6.89
CA MET A 43 -2.37 -12.08 -6.94
C MET A 43 -3.73 -11.51 -7.35
N ILE A 44 -4.06 -10.28 -6.96
CA ILE A 44 -5.31 -9.63 -7.38
C ILE A 44 -5.22 -9.21 -8.85
N PHE A 45 -4.13 -8.54 -9.24
CA PHE A 45 -3.97 -8.03 -10.61
C PHE A 45 -3.64 -9.10 -11.64
N SER A 46 -3.14 -10.26 -11.24
CA SER A 46 -2.91 -11.39 -12.14
C SER A 46 -4.20 -12.12 -12.55
N LYS A 47 -5.31 -11.88 -11.86
CA LYS A 47 -6.60 -12.49 -12.18
C LYS A 47 -7.06 -12.06 -13.56
N GLU A 48 -7.50 -13.03 -14.36
CA GLU A 48 -7.97 -12.79 -15.72
C GLU A 48 -9.12 -11.77 -15.76
N SER A 49 -10.01 -11.82 -14.76
CA SER A 49 -11.11 -10.86 -14.63
C SER A 49 -10.65 -9.40 -14.48
N VAL A 50 -9.50 -9.15 -13.85
CA VAL A 50 -8.94 -7.81 -13.69
C VAL A 50 -8.23 -7.36 -14.95
N LYS A 51 -7.54 -8.28 -15.64
CA LYS A 51 -6.91 -8.01 -16.94
C LYS A 51 -7.97 -7.68 -18.00
N GLU A 52 -9.04 -8.46 -18.08
CA GLU A 52 -10.14 -8.20 -19.02
C GLU A 52 -10.82 -6.86 -18.72
N LEU A 53 -11.02 -6.54 -17.43
CA LEU A 53 -11.60 -5.26 -17.02
C LEU A 53 -10.74 -4.06 -17.46
N ARG A 54 -9.41 -4.15 -17.30
CA ARG A 54 -8.48 -3.12 -17.78
C ARG A 54 -8.55 -2.99 -19.31
N ARG A 55 -8.49 -4.11 -20.04
CA ARG A 55 -8.60 -4.12 -21.50
C ARG A 55 -9.87 -3.43 -21.99
N ARG A 56 -11.03 -3.74 -21.40
CA ARG A 56 -12.30 -3.10 -21.76
C ARG A 56 -12.32 -1.60 -21.46
N ILE A 57 -11.71 -1.17 -20.35
CA ILE A 57 -11.57 0.26 -20.02
C ILE A 57 -10.73 0.97 -21.08
N ASP A 58 -9.62 0.36 -21.53
CA ASP A 58 -8.76 0.92 -22.56
C ASP A 58 -9.47 0.97 -23.92
N GLU A 59 -10.19 -0.08 -24.31
CA GLU A 59 -11.04 -0.10 -25.51
C GLU A 59 -12.11 1.01 -25.49
N ILE A 60 -12.80 1.20 -24.36
CA ILE A 60 -13.79 2.29 -24.21
C ILE A 60 -13.09 3.65 -24.31
N ARG A 61 -11.91 3.82 -23.71
CA ARG A 61 -11.14 5.06 -23.78
C ARG A 61 -10.74 5.41 -25.22
N GLU A 62 -10.31 4.43 -26.01
CA GLU A 62 -10.04 4.65 -27.43
C GLU A 62 -11.29 5.04 -28.21
N ASN A 63 -12.43 4.39 -27.93
CA ASN A 63 -13.69 4.72 -28.58
C ASN A 63 -14.19 6.13 -28.22
N ILE A 64 -14.02 6.56 -26.97
CA ILE A 64 -14.31 7.92 -26.54
C ILE A 64 -13.49 8.94 -27.35
N VAL A 65 -12.20 8.68 -27.58
CA VAL A 65 -11.33 9.56 -28.38
C VAL A 65 -11.78 9.60 -29.85
N LYS A 66 -12.21 8.46 -30.42
CA LYS A 66 -12.69 8.36 -31.80
C LYS A 66 -14.02 9.07 -32.05
N ILE A 67 -14.89 9.17 -31.04
CA ILE A 67 -16.26 9.71 -31.16
C ILE A 67 -16.33 11.20 -30.79
N GLN A 68 -15.24 11.83 -30.31
CA GLN A 68 -15.25 13.22 -29.85
C GLN A 68 -15.85 14.18 -30.89
N GLY A 69 -17.10 14.59 -30.66
CA GLY A 69 -17.84 15.59 -31.47
C GLY A 69 -19.02 15.04 -32.27
N ASP A 70 -19.09 13.74 -32.56
CA ASP A 70 -20.07 13.19 -33.52
C ASP A 70 -21.40 12.78 -32.88
N ASN A 71 -21.41 12.34 -31.61
CA ASN A 71 -22.63 11.94 -30.93
C ASN A 71 -22.54 12.08 -29.40
N PRO A 72 -23.19 13.11 -28.80
CA PRO A 72 -23.13 13.35 -27.36
C PRO A 72 -23.86 12.29 -26.52
N GLU A 73 -24.89 11.63 -27.07
CA GLU A 73 -25.60 10.56 -26.34
C GLU A 73 -24.73 9.30 -26.22
N GLU A 74 -24.10 8.89 -27.32
CA GLU A 74 -23.21 7.72 -27.32
C GLU A 74 -21.94 7.98 -26.48
N LEU A 75 -21.41 9.21 -26.51
CA LEU A 75 -20.31 9.62 -25.62
C LEU A 75 -20.68 9.47 -24.14
N ASN A 76 -21.85 9.95 -23.73
CA ASN A 76 -22.32 9.85 -22.34
C ASN A 76 -22.52 8.39 -21.91
N ARG A 77 -22.99 7.53 -22.82
CA ARG A 77 -23.12 6.09 -22.58
C ARG A 77 -21.76 5.44 -22.34
N LEU A 78 -20.77 5.71 -23.20
CA LEU A 78 -19.41 5.18 -23.07
C LEU A 78 -18.72 5.65 -21.78
N ILE A 79 -18.87 6.93 -21.42
CA ILE A 79 -18.35 7.46 -20.15
C ILE A 79 -18.99 6.75 -18.96
N SER A 80 -20.31 6.56 -18.99
CA SER A 80 -21.04 5.86 -17.92
C SER A 80 -20.59 4.40 -17.78
N GLU A 81 -20.36 3.72 -18.90
CA GLU A 81 -19.84 2.36 -18.92
C GLU A 81 -18.40 2.29 -18.36
N MET A 82 -17.53 3.20 -18.80
CA MET A 82 -16.17 3.35 -18.28
C MET A 82 -16.18 3.60 -16.76
N LEU A 83 -17.06 4.47 -16.25
CA LEU A 83 -17.18 4.74 -14.82
C LEU A 83 -17.63 3.50 -14.03
N LYS A 84 -18.58 2.71 -14.56
CA LYS A 84 -19.01 1.44 -13.94
C LYS A 84 -17.86 0.45 -13.88
N MET A 85 -17.07 0.33 -14.96
CA MET A 85 -15.90 -0.56 -15.00
C MET A 85 -14.78 -0.08 -14.07
N ASN A 86 -14.45 1.21 -14.08
CA ASN A 86 -13.51 1.82 -13.15
C ASN A 86 -13.92 1.61 -11.69
N SER A 87 -15.21 1.67 -11.38
CA SER A 87 -15.70 1.39 -10.02
C SER A 87 -15.43 -0.07 -9.61
N ARG A 88 -15.53 -1.02 -10.55
CA ARG A 88 -15.16 -2.43 -10.28
C ARG A 88 -13.66 -2.57 -10.07
N LEU A 89 -12.84 -1.90 -10.87
CA LEU A 89 -11.38 -1.91 -10.73
C LEU A 89 -10.95 -1.28 -9.40
N LEU A 90 -11.62 -0.19 -9.00
CA LEU A 90 -11.41 0.48 -7.72
C LEU A 90 -11.69 -0.47 -6.55
N LYS A 91 -12.75 -1.29 -6.62
CA LYS A 91 -13.03 -2.29 -5.56
C LYS A 91 -11.91 -3.30 -5.40
N GLU A 92 -11.30 -3.75 -6.49
CA GLU A 92 -10.14 -4.65 -6.42
C GLU A 92 -8.92 -3.95 -5.83
N ASN A 93 -8.67 -2.69 -6.21
CA ASN A 93 -7.60 -1.88 -5.61
C ASN A 93 -7.83 -1.64 -4.11
N LEU A 94 -9.08 -1.39 -3.71
CA LEU A 94 -9.44 -1.18 -2.32
C LEU A 94 -9.15 -2.41 -1.45
N LYS A 95 -9.29 -3.63 -1.96
CA LYS A 95 -8.89 -4.84 -1.22
C LYS A 95 -7.40 -4.82 -0.86
N VAL A 96 -6.55 -4.41 -1.81
CA VAL A 96 -5.09 -4.27 -1.58
C VAL A 96 -4.81 -3.16 -0.56
N VAL A 97 -5.47 -2.00 -0.71
CA VAL A 97 -5.29 -0.86 0.19
C VAL A 97 -5.76 -1.21 1.61
N LEU A 98 -6.89 -1.89 1.76
CA LEU A 98 -7.42 -2.31 3.07
C LEU A 98 -6.49 -3.30 3.76
N LEU A 99 -5.91 -4.26 3.03
CA LEU A 99 -4.89 -5.15 3.57
C LEU A 99 -3.68 -4.35 4.06
N SER A 100 -3.19 -3.43 3.24
CA SER A 100 -2.04 -2.58 3.56
C SER A 100 -2.31 -1.71 4.79
N PHE A 101 -3.52 -1.17 4.89
CA PHE A 101 -3.95 -0.36 6.03
C PHE A 101 -4.06 -1.20 7.31
N PHE A 102 -4.66 -2.38 7.24
CA PHE A 102 -4.75 -3.30 8.37
C PHE A 102 -3.36 -3.71 8.88
N LEU A 103 -2.46 -4.12 7.98
CA LEU A 103 -1.06 -4.40 8.32
C LEU A 103 -0.39 -3.16 8.92
N GLY A 104 -0.60 -1.99 8.32
CA GLY A 104 -0.09 -0.72 8.81
C GLY A 104 -0.48 -0.44 10.26
N ILE A 105 -1.76 -0.61 10.63
CA ILE A 105 -2.24 -0.40 12.01
C ILE A 105 -1.60 -1.39 12.98
N VAL A 106 -1.59 -2.68 12.63
CA VAL A 106 -1.04 -3.74 13.50
C VAL A 106 0.42 -3.46 13.81
N PHE A 107 1.22 -3.15 12.80
CA PHE A 107 2.64 -2.87 12.97
C PHE A 107 2.91 -1.51 13.59
N PHE A 108 2.12 -0.49 13.27
CA PHE A 108 2.21 0.81 13.94
C PHE A 108 1.97 0.68 15.44
N SER A 109 0.95 -0.08 15.84
CA SER A 109 0.67 -0.36 17.26
C SER A 109 1.85 -1.07 17.93
N TRP A 110 2.44 -2.05 17.26
CA TRP A 110 3.59 -2.79 17.79
C TRP A 110 4.84 -1.91 17.94
N VAL A 111 5.19 -1.15 16.90
CA VAL A 111 6.33 -0.21 16.92
C VAL A 111 6.15 0.85 18.00
N SER A 112 4.93 1.34 18.19
CA SER A 112 4.63 2.32 19.24
C SER A 112 4.87 1.76 20.65
N LEU A 113 4.51 0.50 20.91
CA LEU A 113 4.71 -0.13 22.21
C LEU A 113 6.19 -0.36 22.54
N HIS A 114 7.00 -0.81 21.57
CA HIS A 114 8.39 -1.17 21.80
C HIS A 114 9.38 -0.01 21.62
N TYR A 115 9.04 0.97 20.79
CA TYR A 115 9.98 1.99 20.35
C TYR A 115 9.55 3.44 20.60
N SER A 116 8.48 3.68 21.38
CA SER A 116 8.02 5.04 21.73
C SER A 116 9.07 5.89 22.44
N GLY A 117 10.00 5.28 23.19
CA GLY A 117 11.10 5.97 23.88
C GLY A 117 12.36 6.22 23.05
N TYR A 118 12.43 5.73 21.80
CA TYR A 118 13.63 5.80 20.98
C TYR A 118 13.59 6.95 19.98
N TYR A 119 14.75 7.60 19.79
CA TYR A 119 14.91 8.73 18.87
C TYR A 119 16.02 8.42 17.87
N VAL A 120 15.77 8.73 16.59
CA VAL A 120 16.81 8.74 15.56
C VAL A 120 17.37 10.16 15.46
N LYS A 121 18.69 10.27 15.57
CA LYS A 121 19.40 11.48 15.14
C LYS A 121 19.61 11.40 13.63
N LEU A 122 19.01 12.32 12.90
CA LEU A 122 19.24 12.47 11.47
C LEU A 122 20.24 13.59 11.24
N PRO A 123 21.17 13.46 10.28
CA PRO A 123 22.10 14.54 9.91
C PRO A 123 21.37 15.59 9.05
N LEU A 124 20.29 16.16 9.58
CA LEU A 124 19.46 17.16 8.89
C LEU A 124 19.40 18.46 9.72
N PRO A 125 19.63 19.64 9.09
CA PRO A 125 19.77 20.91 9.81
C PRO A 125 18.50 21.39 10.53
N PHE A 126 17.31 20.85 10.20
CA PHE A 126 16.02 21.26 10.78
C PHE A 126 15.38 20.20 11.70
N PHE A 127 15.88 18.96 11.71
CA PHE A 127 15.28 17.85 12.45
C PHE A 127 16.37 17.02 13.16
N ASP A 128 16.86 17.55 14.27
CA ASP A 128 17.98 16.98 15.03
C ASP A 128 17.61 15.67 15.76
N LYS A 129 16.33 15.50 16.11
CA LYS A 129 15.78 14.30 16.74
C LYS A 129 14.37 14.05 16.22
N ILE A 130 14.15 12.89 15.60
CA ILE A 130 12.83 12.42 15.20
C ILE A 130 12.50 11.17 16.03
N SER A 131 11.30 11.09 16.60
CA SER A 131 10.83 9.86 17.25
C SER A 131 10.82 8.71 16.23
N LEU A 132 11.23 7.52 16.66
CA LEU A 132 11.27 6.33 15.80
C LEU A 132 9.91 6.07 15.10
N ILE A 133 8.81 6.47 15.73
CA ILE A 133 7.45 6.36 15.19
C ILE A 133 7.26 7.25 13.95
N TYR A 134 7.66 8.52 14.01
CA TYR A 134 7.58 9.43 12.85
C TYR A 134 8.55 8.99 11.75
N PHE A 135 9.73 8.50 12.13
CA PHE A 135 10.67 7.93 11.19
C PHE A 135 10.07 6.73 10.44
N TYR A 136 9.37 5.83 11.13
CA TYR A 136 8.66 4.70 10.53
C TYR A 136 7.58 5.14 9.52
N ILE A 137 6.77 6.15 9.85
CA ILE A 137 5.75 6.68 8.93
C ILE A 137 6.39 7.19 7.63
N ILE A 138 7.47 7.97 7.75
CA ILE A 138 8.21 8.48 6.60
C ILE A 138 8.79 7.33 5.78
N LEU A 139 9.37 6.33 6.46
CA LEU A 139 9.98 5.17 5.83
C LEU A 139 8.95 4.34 5.05
N CYS A 140 7.76 4.13 5.61
CA CYS A 140 6.64 3.47 4.93
C CYS A 140 6.21 4.21 3.66
N PHE A 141 6.17 5.54 3.69
CA PHE A 141 5.81 6.34 2.51
C PHE A 141 6.89 6.25 1.41
N VAL A 142 8.16 6.39 1.79
CA VAL A 142 9.30 6.30 0.87
C VAL A 142 9.39 4.90 0.26
N PHE A 143 9.35 3.84 1.08
CA PHE A 143 9.36 2.46 0.59
C PHE A 143 8.16 2.17 -0.29
N GLY A 144 6.97 2.66 0.05
CA GLY A 144 5.78 2.52 -0.79
C GLY A 144 5.96 3.09 -2.20
N ILE A 145 6.63 4.24 -2.33
CA ILE A 145 6.94 4.86 -3.63
C ILE A 145 8.03 4.07 -4.37
N VAL A 146 9.14 3.75 -3.70
CA VAL A 146 10.30 3.09 -4.29
C VAL A 146 9.93 1.69 -4.80
N ILE A 147 9.27 0.90 -3.96
CA ILE A 147 8.82 -0.45 -4.28
C ILE A 147 7.72 -0.41 -5.35
N GLY A 148 6.80 0.56 -5.26
CA GLY A 148 5.76 0.75 -6.27
C GLY A 148 6.32 1.04 -7.67
N LYS A 149 7.45 1.74 -7.75
CA LYS A 149 8.20 1.95 -9.00
C LYS A 149 8.98 0.72 -9.45
N LEU A 150 9.66 0.03 -8.52
CA LEU A 150 10.52 -1.12 -8.84
C LEU A 150 9.74 -2.27 -9.50
N LEU A 151 8.48 -2.45 -9.15
CA LEU A 151 7.67 -3.58 -9.58
C LEU A 151 6.71 -3.30 -10.74
N GLU A 152 6.77 -2.10 -11.34
CA GLU A 152 5.91 -1.70 -12.47
C GLU A 152 4.41 -2.02 -12.24
N VAL A 153 3.97 -2.06 -10.98
CA VAL A 153 2.54 -2.31 -10.66
C VAL A 153 1.71 -1.03 -10.79
N ARG A 154 2.34 0.05 -11.28
CA ARG A 154 1.71 1.30 -11.72
C ARG A 154 2.01 1.54 -13.18
#